data_AF-A0A7C2MCV2-F1
#
_entry.id   AF-A0A7C2MCV2-F1
#
_cell.length_a   1.000
_cell.length_b   1.000
_cell.length_c   1.000
_cell.angle_alpha   90.00
_cell.angle_beta   90.00
_cell.angle_gamma   90.00
#
_symmetry.space_group_name_H-M   'P 1'
#
loop_
_entity.id
_entity.type
_entity.pdbx_description
1 polymer ?
#
loop_
_entity_poly.entity_id
_entity_poly.type
_entity_poly.pdbx_seq_one_letter_code
_entity_poly.pdbx_strand_id
1 'polypeptide(L)'
;YFVLRVWVTEGLKPGVVACSHHLGRWRLKEDAGGDRWSTGLVDLQEQGPGKWFMRQIHGIEPFKSDDPESERIWWSDAGVHQNLTFPVHPDPISGMHCWHQKVRVEPAQPEDRCGDIFVDTTRAHEVYKEWLKLTRPAPGPGGLRRPLWLQRPLKPVIEAYKIRV
;
A
#
# COMPACT_ATOMS: atom_id res chain seq x y z
N TYR A 1 0.40 -11.52 -1.18
CA TYR A 1 -0.96 -11.61 -0.62
C TYR A 1 -0.97 -10.94 0.74
N PHE A 2 -2.14 -10.74 1.35
CA PHE A 2 -2.25 -10.31 2.73
C PHE A 2 -3.37 -11.09 3.42
N VAL A 3 -3.27 -11.21 4.74
CA VAL A 3 -4.23 -11.98 5.55
C VAL A 3 -5.05 -11.02 6.41
N LEU A 4 -6.37 -11.08 6.26
CA LEU A 4 -7.33 -10.21 6.94
C LEU A 4 -8.41 -11.01 7.67
N ARG A 5 -9.04 -10.36 8.65
CA ARG A 5 -10.35 -10.76 9.16
C ARG A 5 -11.43 -10.37 8.16
N VAL A 6 -12.36 -11.27 7.90
CA VAL A 6 -13.48 -11.04 6.97
C VAL A 6 -14.73 -10.67 7.76
N TRP A 7 -15.46 -9.68 7.24
CA TRP A 7 -16.81 -9.35 7.67
C TRP A 7 -17.79 -9.64 6.55
N VAL A 8 -18.76 -10.53 6.80
CA VAL A 8 -19.79 -10.89 5.82
C VAL A 8 -20.95 -9.92 5.93
N THR A 9 -21.38 -9.36 4.80
CA THR A 9 -22.47 -8.39 4.75
C THR A 9 -23.25 -8.51 3.44
N GLU A 10 -24.54 -8.25 3.50
CA GLU A 10 -25.43 -8.14 2.32
C GLU A 10 -25.32 -6.78 1.62
N GLY A 11 -24.57 -5.82 2.19
CA GLY A 11 -24.40 -4.47 1.66
C GLY A 11 -23.47 -4.35 0.44
N LEU A 12 -22.94 -5.47 -0.07
CA LEU A 12 -22.02 -5.49 -1.21
C LEU A 12 -22.61 -6.32 -2.37
N LYS A 13 -22.37 -5.86 -3.59
CA LYS A 13 -22.71 -6.62 -4.80
C LYS A 13 -21.96 -7.97 -4.79
N PRO A 14 -22.60 -9.09 -5.15
CA PRO A 14 -21.91 -10.37 -5.32
C PRO A 14 -20.69 -10.25 -6.25
N GLY A 15 -19.56 -10.82 -5.81
CA GLY A 15 -18.27 -10.77 -6.51
C GLY A 15 -17.43 -9.52 -6.25
N VAL A 16 -17.90 -8.59 -5.41
CA VAL A 16 -17.14 -7.42 -4.97
C VAL A 16 -16.70 -7.59 -3.52
N VAL A 17 -15.45 -7.26 -3.24
CA VAL A 17 -14.93 -7.12 -1.87
C VAL A 17 -14.50 -5.67 -1.64
N ALA A 18 -14.78 -5.17 -0.44
CA ALA A 18 -14.38 -3.83 -0.02
C ALA A 18 -13.31 -3.94 1.07
N CYS A 19 -12.19 -3.24 0.88
CA CYS A 19 -11.10 -3.17 1.85
C CYS A 19 -10.60 -1.73 1.93
N SER A 20 -10.55 -1.17 3.14
CA SER A 20 -10.08 0.20 3.36
C SER A 20 -8.55 0.26 3.32
N HIS A 21 -8.00 1.28 2.67
CA HIS A 21 -6.54 1.51 2.59
C HIS A 21 -5.99 2.38 3.72
N HIS A 22 -6.85 2.83 4.65
CA HIS A 22 -6.47 3.77 5.71
C HIS A 22 -5.87 3.10 6.95
N LEU A 23 -5.92 1.77 7.03
CA LEU A 23 -5.41 0.99 8.15
C LEU A 23 -4.16 0.20 7.76
N GLY A 24 -3.49 -0.35 8.77
CA GLY A 24 -2.28 -1.15 8.64
C GLY A 24 -1.00 -0.33 8.71
N ARG A 25 -0.98 0.77 9.46
CA ARG A 25 0.31 1.45 9.70
C ARG A 25 1.19 0.55 10.55
N TRP A 26 2.49 0.56 10.27
CA TRP A 26 3.45 -0.37 10.86
C TRP A 26 4.76 0.33 11.19
N ARG A 27 5.52 -0.26 12.11
CA ARG A 27 6.87 0.15 12.49
C ARG A 27 7.79 -1.07 12.62
N LEU A 28 9.09 -0.87 12.37
CA LEU A 28 10.12 -1.91 12.45
C LEU A 28 10.86 -1.95 13.78
N LYS A 29 10.70 -0.90 14.59
CA LYS A 29 11.39 -0.72 15.87
C LYS A 29 10.38 -0.23 16.88
N GLU A 30 10.54 -0.63 18.13
CA GLU A 30 9.59 -0.29 19.19
C GLU A 30 9.39 1.23 19.33
N ASP A 31 10.51 1.95 19.38
CA ASP A 31 10.54 3.38 19.69
C ASP A 31 10.84 4.26 18.46
N ALA A 32 10.66 3.76 17.22
CA ALA A 32 10.94 4.53 16.01
C ALA A 32 10.13 4.11 14.77
N GLY A 33 9.97 5.05 13.83
CA GLY A 33 9.42 4.81 12.48
C GLY A 33 7.92 5.10 12.32
N GLY A 34 7.15 5.12 13.40
CA GLY A 34 5.75 5.47 13.41
C GLY A 34 5.22 5.66 14.82
N ASP A 35 4.10 6.38 14.94
CA ASP A 35 3.49 6.62 16.24
C ASP A 35 2.87 5.34 16.83
N ARG A 36 3.24 4.99 18.07
CA ARG A 36 2.77 3.80 18.78
C ARG A 36 1.25 3.81 19.00
N TRP A 37 0.61 4.98 19.01
CA TRP A 37 -0.84 5.12 19.08
C TRP A 37 -1.59 4.49 17.89
N SER A 38 -0.94 4.31 16.74
CA SER A 38 -1.62 3.92 15.50
C SER A 38 -0.86 2.91 14.63
N THR A 39 0.26 2.37 15.11
CA THR A 39 1.09 1.43 14.34
C THR A 39 1.20 0.07 15.04
N GLY A 40 1.28 -1.01 14.27
CA GLY A 40 1.71 -2.32 14.76
C GLY A 40 3.22 -2.51 14.61
N LEU A 41 3.86 -3.23 15.53
CA LEU A 41 5.24 -3.65 15.35
C LEU A 41 5.27 -4.86 14.42
N VAL A 42 6.12 -4.80 13.38
CA VAL A 42 6.25 -5.87 12.40
C VAL A 42 7.70 -6.31 12.26
N ASP A 43 7.86 -7.59 11.99
CA ASP A 43 9.09 -8.17 11.46
C ASP A 43 8.99 -8.20 9.93
N LEU A 44 10.04 -7.75 9.24
CA LEU A 44 10.10 -7.68 7.79
C LEU A 44 11.33 -8.44 7.30
N GLN A 45 11.11 -9.55 6.60
CA GLN A 45 12.16 -10.44 6.12
C GLN A 45 12.12 -10.58 4.60
N GLU A 46 13.30 -10.59 3.99
CA GLU A 46 13.44 -10.96 2.58
C GLU A 46 13.59 -12.49 2.48
N GLN A 47 12.60 -13.16 1.89
CA GLN A 47 12.55 -14.60 1.64
C GLN A 47 13.03 -14.94 0.22
N GLY A 48 14.22 -14.44 -0.12
CA GLY A 48 14.82 -14.54 -1.44
C GLY A 48 14.64 -13.27 -2.28
N PRO A 49 15.34 -13.16 -3.43
CA PRO A 49 15.48 -11.90 -4.16
C PRO A 49 14.14 -11.24 -4.51
N GLY A 50 13.89 -10.08 -3.91
CA GLY A 50 12.69 -9.27 -4.16
C GLY A 50 11.41 -9.82 -3.54
N LYS A 51 11.47 -10.90 -2.75
CA LYS A 51 10.33 -11.50 -2.06
C LYS A 51 10.36 -11.12 -0.60
N TRP A 52 9.36 -10.38 -0.17
CA TRP A 52 9.28 -9.84 1.18
C TRP A 52 8.11 -10.45 1.92
N PHE A 53 8.37 -10.90 3.14
CA PHE A 53 7.36 -11.35 4.08
C PHE A 53 7.38 -10.44 5.30
N MET A 54 6.22 -9.89 5.62
CA MET A 54 5.98 -9.06 6.80
C MET A 54 5.04 -9.82 7.72
N ARG A 55 5.45 -9.96 8.99
CA ARG A 55 4.64 -10.55 10.05
C ARG A 55 4.48 -9.57 11.19
N GLN A 56 3.25 -9.37 11.62
CA GLN A 56 2.97 -8.57 12.81
C GLN A 56 3.47 -9.32 14.05
N ILE A 57 4.35 -8.67 14.82
CA ILE A 57 4.84 -9.18 16.11
C ILE A 57 3.78 -8.91 17.17
N HIS A 58 3.36 -7.65 17.28
CA HIS A 58 2.20 -7.23 18.07
C HIS A 58 1.55 -5.98 17.45
N GLY A 59 0.31 -5.74 17.84
CA GLY A 59 -0.44 -4.57 17.42
C GLY A 59 -0.16 -3.35 18.26
N ILE A 60 -1.22 -2.56 18.47
CA ILE A 60 -1.18 -1.41 19.35
C ILE A 60 -1.32 -1.92 20.79
N GLU A 61 -0.52 -1.38 21.70
CA GLU A 61 -0.56 -1.74 23.11
C GLU A 61 -0.24 -0.51 23.98
N PRO A 62 -0.66 -0.51 25.25
CA PRO A 62 -0.21 0.48 26.22
C PRO A 62 1.30 0.64 26.24
N PHE A 63 1.77 1.88 26.28
CA PHE A 63 3.19 2.19 26.39
C PHE A 63 3.42 3.36 27.34
N LYS A 64 4.61 3.43 27.94
CA LYS A 64 5.00 4.54 28.82
C LYS A 64 5.46 5.74 28.00
N SER A 65 4.97 6.92 28.36
CA SER A 65 5.40 8.20 27.80
C SER A 65 5.12 9.33 28.78
N ASP A 66 5.46 10.57 28.40
CA ASP A 66 5.11 11.77 29.17
C ASP A 66 3.60 12.07 29.14
N ASP A 67 2.84 11.43 28.21
CA ASP A 67 1.39 11.46 28.18
C ASP A 67 0.82 10.23 28.92
N PRO A 68 0.18 10.40 30.10
CA PRO A 68 -0.36 9.28 30.87
C PRO A 68 -1.50 8.52 30.16
N GLU A 69 -2.10 9.10 29.12
CA GLU A 69 -3.13 8.42 28.35
C GLU A 69 -2.55 7.29 27.47
N SER A 70 -1.24 7.29 27.19
CA SER A 70 -0.60 6.23 26.39
C SER A 70 -0.64 4.87 27.08
N GLU A 71 -0.79 4.82 28.41
CA GLU A 71 -0.96 3.59 29.18
C GLU A 71 -2.43 3.09 29.21
N ARG A 72 -3.37 3.87 28.64
CA ARG A 72 -4.82 3.57 28.66
C ARG A 72 -5.35 3.02 27.34
N ILE A 73 -4.47 2.77 26.38
CA ILE A 73 -4.81 2.15 25.10
C ILE A 73 -5.48 0.80 25.35
N TRP A 74 -6.72 0.65 24.88
CA TRP A 74 -7.51 -0.58 25.06
C TRP A 74 -7.80 -1.30 23.74
N TRP A 75 -7.38 -0.74 22.60
CA TRP A 75 -7.47 -1.36 21.28
C TRP A 75 -6.12 -1.95 20.87
N SER A 76 -6.16 -3.03 20.09
CA SER A 76 -4.95 -3.72 19.63
C SER A 76 -4.78 -3.80 18.12
N ASP A 77 -5.85 -3.53 17.36
CA ASP A 77 -5.79 -3.70 15.91
C ASP A 77 -5.24 -2.45 15.22
N ALA A 78 -4.08 -2.59 14.56
CA ALA A 78 -3.52 -1.57 13.67
C ALA A 78 -4.07 -1.68 12.24
N GLY A 79 -4.76 -2.78 11.91
CA GLY A 79 -5.18 -3.20 10.58
C GLY A 79 -4.06 -3.78 9.72
N VAL A 80 -4.30 -3.94 8.42
CA VAL A 80 -3.36 -4.58 7.48
C VAL A 80 -3.18 -3.71 6.23
N HIS A 81 -1.92 -3.50 5.84
CA HIS A 81 -1.56 -2.55 4.79
C HIS A 81 -1.75 -3.13 3.38
N GLN A 82 -3.00 -3.22 2.89
CA GLN A 82 -3.30 -3.86 1.61
C GLN A 82 -2.51 -3.32 0.40
N ASN A 83 -2.22 -2.02 0.38
CA ASN A 83 -1.56 -1.36 -0.75
C ASN A 83 -0.15 -1.91 -1.04
N LEU A 84 0.51 -2.55 -0.05
CA LEU A 84 1.83 -3.15 -0.26
C LEU A 84 1.80 -4.30 -1.27
N THR A 85 0.63 -4.94 -1.41
CA THR A 85 0.45 -6.09 -2.31
C THR A 85 0.00 -5.72 -3.71
N PHE A 86 -0.31 -4.44 -3.95
CA PHE A 86 -0.77 -3.98 -5.24
C PHE A 86 0.45 -3.69 -6.13
N PRO A 87 0.53 -4.30 -7.33
CA PRO A 87 1.61 -3.99 -8.25
C PRO A 87 1.48 -2.55 -8.77
N VAL A 88 2.56 -2.01 -9.34
CA VAL A 88 2.55 -0.66 -9.90
C VAL A 88 1.96 -0.70 -11.31
N HIS A 89 0.72 -0.26 -11.48
CA HIS A 89 0.04 -0.16 -12.79
C HIS A 89 -0.50 1.26 -13.05
N PRO A 90 0.33 2.16 -13.61
CA PRO A 90 -0.12 3.51 -13.91
C PRO A 90 -1.05 3.50 -15.13
N ASP A 91 -2.20 4.18 -15.03
CA ASP A 91 -3.09 4.46 -16.17
C ASP A 91 -2.26 5.00 -17.36
N PRO A 92 -2.33 4.36 -18.55
CA PRO A 92 -1.41 4.67 -19.64
C PRO A 92 -1.52 6.10 -20.20
N ILE A 93 -2.61 6.82 -19.88
CA ILE A 93 -2.88 8.17 -20.36
C ILE A 93 -2.42 9.22 -19.33
N SER A 94 -2.84 9.08 -18.08
CA SER A 94 -2.62 10.07 -17.01
C SER A 94 -1.38 9.80 -16.15
N GLY A 95 -0.94 8.54 -16.11
CA GLY A 95 0.08 8.03 -15.20
C GLY A 95 -0.38 7.87 -13.75
N MET A 96 -1.68 7.99 -13.45
CA MET A 96 -2.23 7.79 -12.11
C MET A 96 -2.31 6.30 -11.75
N HIS A 97 -2.11 5.94 -10.49
CA HIS A 97 -2.21 4.55 -10.06
C HIS A 97 -3.66 4.03 -10.06
N CYS A 98 -3.91 2.88 -10.67
CA CYS A 98 -5.23 2.24 -10.67
C CYS A 98 -5.47 1.45 -9.37
N TRP A 99 -6.27 1.98 -8.43
CA TRP A 99 -6.45 1.34 -7.12
C TRP A 99 -7.41 0.15 -7.08
N HIS A 100 -8.32 0.03 -8.04
CA HIS A 100 -9.27 -1.08 -8.09
C HIS A 100 -8.61 -2.33 -8.70
N GLN A 101 -8.57 -3.41 -7.92
CA GLN A 101 -7.87 -4.64 -8.29
C GLN A 101 -8.83 -5.81 -8.48
N LYS A 102 -8.52 -6.67 -9.45
CA LYS A 102 -9.06 -8.03 -9.48
C LYS A 102 -8.29 -8.87 -8.47
N VAL A 103 -8.99 -9.44 -7.50
CA VAL A 103 -8.40 -10.26 -6.43
C VAL A 103 -8.98 -11.66 -6.42
N ARG A 104 -8.28 -12.58 -5.77
CA ARG A 104 -8.78 -13.90 -5.37
C ARG A 104 -8.82 -13.93 -3.85
N VAL A 105 -9.92 -14.40 -3.29
CA VAL A 105 -10.10 -14.58 -1.85
C VAL A 105 -10.20 -16.06 -1.56
N GLU A 106 -9.45 -16.52 -0.58
CA GLU A 106 -9.46 -17.90 -0.11
C GLU A 106 -9.32 -17.94 1.41
N PRO A 107 -9.75 -19.03 2.08
CA PRO A 107 -9.47 -19.21 3.50
C PRO A 107 -7.97 -19.13 3.79
N ALA A 108 -7.63 -18.55 4.93
CA ALA A 108 -6.25 -18.51 5.43
C ALA A 108 -5.72 -19.95 5.64
N GLN A 109 -4.43 -20.15 5.37
CA GLN A 109 -3.75 -21.42 5.62
C GLN A 109 -3.51 -21.60 7.13
N PRO A 110 -3.25 -22.83 7.62
CA PRO A 110 -3.05 -23.08 9.05
C PRO A 110 -1.96 -22.22 9.73
N GLU A 111 -0.93 -21.83 8.96
CA GLU A 111 0.23 -21.06 9.45
C GLU A 111 0.08 -19.53 9.25
N ASP A 112 -0.95 -19.11 8.53
CA ASP A 112 -1.23 -17.71 8.26
C ASP A 112 -1.79 -17.02 9.51
N ARG A 113 -1.33 -15.80 9.76
CA ARG A 113 -1.81 -14.94 10.84
C ARG A 113 -2.41 -13.67 10.27
N CYS A 114 -3.46 -13.15 10.91
CA CYS A 114 -3.97 -11.83 10.53
C CYS A 114 -2.85 -10.79 10.63
N GLY A 115 -2.68 -9.98 9.58
CA GLY A 115 -1.56 -9.04 9.49
C GLY A 115 -0.36 -9.56 8.68
N ASP A 116 -0.30 -10.85 8.35
CA ASP A 116 0.74 -11.35 7.45
C ASP A 116 0.57 -10.74 6.06
N ILE A 117 1.69 -10.27 5.49
CA ILE A 117 1.76 -9.71 4.15
C ILE A 117 2.96 -10.33 3.42
N PHE A 118 2.73 -10.77 2.19
CA PHE A 118 3.77 -11.22 1.27
C PHE A 118 3.75 -10.39 -0.01
N VAL A 119 4.93 -9.95 -0.46
CA VAL A 119 5.10 -9.12 -1.65
C VAL A 119 6.22 -9.70 -2.52
N ASP A 120 5.97 -9.79 -3.82
CA ASP A 120 7.00 -10.07 -4.82
C ASP A 120 7.24 -8.81 -5.66
N THR A 121 8.33 -8.13 -5.38
CA THR A 121 8.71 -6.86 -6.03
C THR A 121 9.17 -7.06 -7.47
N THR A 122 9.74 -8.22 -7.79
CA THR A 122 10.10 -8.59 -9.17
C THR A 122 8.84 -8.69 -10.02
N ARG A 123 7.84 -9.43 -9.55
CA ARG A 123 6.54 -9.55 -10.23
C ARG A 123 5.81 -8.21 -10.29
N ALA A 124 5.87 -7.40 -9.24
CA ALA A 124 5.29 -6.05 -9.26
C ALA A 124 5.94 -5.17 -10.35
N HIS A 125 7.26 -5.31 -10.54
CA HIS A 125 8.00 -4.59 -11.58
C HIS A 125 7.72 -5.11 -12.99
N GLU A 126 7.49 -6.41 -13.17
CA GLU A 126 7.04 -6.99 -14.44
C GLU A 126 5.68 -6.42 -14.85
N VAL A 127 4.71 -6.36 -13.92
CA VAL A 127 3.40 -5.74 -14.17
C VAL A 127 3.57 -4.27 -14.57
N TYR A 128 4.44 -3.52 -13.88
CA TYR A 128 4.76 -2.14 -14.27
C TYR A 128 5.28 -2.05 -15.70
N LYS A 129 6.19 -2.94 -16.12
CA LYS A 129 6.70 -2.97 -17.49
C LYS A 129 5.61 -3.29 -18.50
N GLU A 130 4.70 -4.21 -18.22
CA GLU A 130 3.57 -4.49 -19.11
C GLU A 130 2.66 -3.28 -19.28
N TRP A 131 2.35 -2.55 -18.21
CA TRP A 131 1.56 -1.33 -18.29
C TRP A 131 2.30 -0.19 -18.99
N LEU A 132 3.62 -0.08 -18.78
CA LEU A 132 4.45 0.91 -19.45
C LEU A 132 4.42 0.76 -20.98
N LYS A 133 4.34 -0.48 -21.50
CA LYS A 133 4.21 -0.73 -22.95
C LYS A 133 2.93 -0.16 -23.56
N LEU A 134 1.89 0.09 -22.75
CA LEU A 134 0.65 0.71 -23.19
C LEU A 134 0.74 2.23 -23.29
N THR A 135 1.80 2.83 -22.75
CA THR A 135 1.99 4.29 -22.70
C THR A 135 2.54 4.83 -24.02
N ARG A 136 2.35 6.13 -24.25
CA ARG A 136 3.05 6.85 -25.33
C ARG A 136 4.32 7.48 -24.76
N PRO A 137 5.47 7.36 -25.46
CA PRO A 137 6.70 7.98 -24.99
C PRO A 137 6.59 9.51 -25.01
N ALA A 138 7.35 10.16 -24.13
CA ALA A 138 7.52 11.61 -24.18
C ALA A 138 8.39 12.03 -25.39
N PRO A 139 8.31 13.28 -25.87
CA PRO A 139 7.43 14.36 -25.39
C PRO A 139 5.97 14.19 -25.80
N GLY A 140 5.07 14.71 -24.97
CA GLY A 140 3.70 15.00 -25.36
C GLY A 140 3.58 16.26 -26.22
N PRO A 141 2.35 16.64 -26.60
CA PRO A 141 2.09 17.87 -27.37
C PRO A 141 2.76 19.11 -26.74
N GLY A 142 3.38 19.94 -27.57
CA GLY A 142 4.09 21.15 -27.13
C GLY A 142 5.44 20.91 -26.44
N GLY A 143 6.05 19.72 -26.59
CA GLY A 143 7.36 19.41 -25.99
C GLY A 143 7.30 19.18 -24.48
N LEU A 144 6.10 18.89 -23.96
CA LEU A 144 5.86 18.74 -22.53
C LEU A 144 6.03 17.29 -22.08
N ARG A 145 6.55 17.10 -20.87
CA ARG A 145 6.62 15.81 -20.16
C ARG A 145 5.24 15.24 -19.85
N ARG A 146 4.24 16.10 -19.67
CA ARG A 146 2.86 15.77 -19.28
C ARG A 146 1.90 16.94 -19.56
N PRO A 147 0.57 16.73 -19.59
CA PRO A 147 -0.39 17.81 -19.83
C PRO A 147 -0.52 18.82 -18.67
N LEU A 148 -0.74 20.11 -18.98
CA LEU A 148 -0.89 21.20 -18.00
C LEU A 148 -2.24 21.20 -17.27
N TRP A 149 -3.26 20.62 -17.88
CA TRP A 149 -4.65 20.62 -17.42
C TRP A 149 -4.97 19.52 -16.41
N LEU A 150 -4.13 18.48 -16.31
CA LEU A 150 -4.35 17.42 -15.33
C LEU A 150 -4.03 17.93 -13.93
N GLN A 151 -5.02 17.91 -13.04
CA GLN A 151 -4.85 18.32 -11.64
C GLN A 151 -3.91 17.35 -10.92
N ARG A 152 -3.04 17.91 -10.07
CA ARG A 152 -2.09 17.15 -9.26
C ARG A 152 -1.91 17.83 -7.91
N PRO A 153 -1.78 17.06 -6.81
CA PRO A 153 -1.22 17.59 -5.57
C PRO A 153 0.16 18.19 -5.86
N LEU A 154 0.43 19.37 -5.28
CA LEU A 154 1.69 20.09 -5.48
C LEU A 154 2.02 20.31 -6.97
N LYS A 155 1.09 20.94 -7.71
CA LYS A 155 1.24 21.22 -9.14
C LYS A 155 2.60 21.89 -9.41
N PRO A 156 3.48 21.30 -10.26
CA PRO A 156 4.78 21.88 -10.55
C PRO A 156 4.67 23.27 -11.22
N VAL A 157 5.75 24.05 -11.12
CA VAL A 157 5.93 25.25 -11.96
C VAL A 157 5.98 24.87 -13.45
N ILE A 158 5.57 25.78 -14.33
CA ILE A 158 5.39 25.51 -15.77
C ILE A 158 6.68 24.99 -16.42
N GLU A 159 7.84 25.47 -15.99
CA GLU A 159 9.17 25.10 -16.49
C GLU A 159 9.46 23.61 -16.27
N ALA A 160 8.96 23.02 -15.17
CA ALA A 160 9.14 21.60 -14.87
C ALA A 160 8.34 20.67 -15.81
N TYR A 161 7.40 21.22 -16.58
CA TYR A 161 6.69 20.48 -17.62
C TYR A 161 7.50 20.34 -18.89
N LYS A 162 8.51 21.18 -19.14
CA LYS A 162 9.30 21.13 -20.39
C LYS A 162 10.37 20.03 -20.32
N ILE A 163 10.61 19.34 -21.42
CA ILE A 163 11.80 18.49 -21.55
C ILE A 163 13.00 19.42 -21.74
N ARG A 164 14.00 19.30 -20.88
CA ARG A 164 15.30 19.95 -21.09
C ARG A 164 16.05 19.03 -22.07
N VAL A 165 16.33 19.56 -23.25
CA VAL A 165 17.21 18.93 -24.25
C VAL A 165 18.62 19.39 -23.95
#